data_AF-A0A0F9I920-F1
#
_entry.id   AF-A0A0F9I920-F1
#
_cell.length_a   1.000
_cell.length_b   1.000
_cell.length_c   1.000
_cell.angle_alpha   90.00
_cell.angle_beta   90.00
_cell.angle_gamma   90.00
#
_symmetry.space_group_name_H-M   'P 1'
#
loop_
_entity.id
_entity.type
_entity.pdbx_description
1 polymer ?
#
loop_
_entity_poly.entity_id
_entity_poly.type
_entity_poly.pdbx_seq_one_letter_code
_entity_poly.pdbx_strand_id
1 'polypeptide(L)'
;MGAVYEAPEIVSHVMDCTDKFSAYIARVYAEHASSPLLMMGEDICGSSGLIFSPNFLREQALPRWHLIMDTIKQKGLKFLFHTDGKYGAALPIIMEELNTDGLHPIERNGCNNIFEIRNNLKTRKVQYE
;
A
#
# COMPACT_ATOMS: atom_id res chain seq x y z
N MET A 1 -13.52 12.68 -10.52
CA MET A 1 -12.77 11.52 -11.06
C MET A 1 -12.81 11.44 -12.59
N GLY A 2 -12.90 12.57 -13.33
CA GLY A 2 -12.91 12.53 -14.80
C GLY A 2 -11.53 12.23 -15.40
N ALA A 3 -10.47 12.83 -14.85
CA ALA A 3 -9.12 12.77 -15.41
C ALA A 3 -8.54 11.34 -15.58
N VAL A 4 -8.86 10.42 -14.67
CA VAL A 4 -8.41 9.00 -14.79
C VAL A 4 -9.00 8.28 -16.01
N TYR A 5 -10.11 8.78 -16.56
CA TYR A 5 -10.74 8.25 -17.77
C TYR A 5 -10.49 9.13 -19.00
N GLU A 6 -10.47 10.45 -18.81
CA GLU A 6 -10.36 11.44 -19.89
C GLU A 6 -8.91 11.68 -20.34
N ALA A 7 -7.94 11.50 -19.44
CA ALA A 7 -6.52 11.71 -19.71
C ALA A 7 -5.64 10.73 -18.91
N PRO A 8 -5.85 9.41 -19.06
CA PRO A 8 -5.16 8.38 -18.27
C PRO A 8 -3.64 8.47 -18.39
N GLU A 9 -3.11 8.82 -19.56
CA GLU A 9 -1.67 8.98 -19.80
C GLU A 9 -1.06 10.14 -19.02
N ILE A 10 -1.79 11.26 -18.88
CA ILE A 10 -1.35 12.40 -18.08
C ILE A 10 -1.38 12.02 -16.61
N VAL A 11 -2.44 11.35 -16.15
CA VAL A 11 -2.52 10.89 -14.76
C VAL A 11 -1.40 9.90 -14.43
N SER A 12 -1.15 8.90 -15.28
CA SER A 12 -0.05 7.95 -15.11
C SER A 12 1.31 8.67 -15.06
N HIS A 13 1.51 9.68 -15.91
CA HIS A 13 2.75 10.47 -15.88
C HIS A 13 2.92 11.28 -14.59
N VAL A 14 1.83 11.87 -14.07
CA VAL A 14 1.86 12.54 -12.77
C VAL A 14 2.19 11.55 -11.66
N MET A 15 1.57 10.37 -11.67
CA MET A 15 1.85 9.30 -10.71
C MET A 15 3.32 8.84 -10.78
N ASP A 16 3.91 8.72 -11.98
CA ASP A 16 5.35 8.45 -12.13
C ASP A 16 6.23 9.52 -11.51
N CYS A 17 5.88 10.79 -11.69
CA CYS A 17 6.64 11.90 -11.13
C CYS A 17 6.57 11.92 -9.60
N THR A 18 5.38 11.72 -9.03
CA THR A 18 5.19 11.68 -7.58
C THR A 18 5.85 10.45 -6.96
N ASP A 19 5.78 9.30 -7.62
CA ASP A 19 6.41 8.08 -7.14
C ASP A 19 7.94 8.17 -7.17
N LYS A 20 8.53 8.71 -8.24
CA LYS A 20 9.97 8.96 -8.29
C LYS A 20 10.44 9.84 -7.13
N PHE A 21 9.66 10.88 -6.80
CA PHE A 21 9.95 11.72 -5.64
C PHE A 21 9.91 10.93 -4.33
N SER A 22 8.87 10.13 -4.11
CA SER A 22 8.74 9.26 -2.93
C SER A 22 9.85 8.20 -2.87
N ALA A 23 10.27 7.63 -4.00
CA ALA A 23 11.39 6.68 -4.08
C ALA A 23 12.73 7.34 -3.70
N TYR A 24 12.95 8.60 -4.07
CA TYR A 24 14.13 9.34 -3.61
C TYR A 24 14.12 9.54 -2.09
N ILE A 25 12.97 9.90 -1.51
CA ILE A 25 12.82 10.01 -0.06
C ILE A 25 13.13 8.67 0.60
N ALA A 26 12.56 7.58 0.08
CA ALA A 26 12.77 6.24 0.61
C ALA A 26 14.25 5.82 0.55
N ARG A 27 14.97 6.14 -0.52
CA ARG A 27 16.41 5.86 -0.63
C ARG A 27 17.21 6.62 0.41
N VAL A 28 16.99 7.93 0.52
CA VAL A 28 17.68 8.77 1.52
C VAL A 28 17.37 8.28 2.93
N TYR A 29 16.11 7.95 3.22
CA TYR A 29 15.72 7.36 4.48
C TYR A 29 16.44 6.04 4.73
N ALA A 30 16.50 5.13 3.75
CA ALA A 30 17.12 3.82 3.91
C ALA A 30 18.63 3.90 4.17
N GLU A 31 19.29 4.95 3.67
CA GLU A 31 20.72 5.22 3.90
C GLU A 31 21.01 5.89 5.25
N HIS A 32 20.05 6.64 5.78
CA HIS A 32 20.21 7.47 6.98
C HIS A 32 19.12 7.22 8.04
N ALA A 33 18.64 5.98 8.10
CA ALA A 33 17.46 5.64 8.87
C ALA A 33 17.62 5.99 10.36
N SER A 34 16.71 6.81 10.87
CA SER A 34 16.61 7.15 12.30
C SER A 34 15.66 6.21 13.06
N SER A 35 14.92 5.36 12.33
CA SER A 35 13.98 4.37 12.85
C SER A 35 14.08 3.07 12.03
N PRO A 36 13.81 1.90 12.64
CA PRO A 36 13.83 0.62 11.93
C PRO A 36 12.68 0.45 10.91
N LEU A 37 11.78 1.43 10.81
CA LEU A 37 10.54 1.36 10.04
C LEU A 37 10.30 2.65 9.25
N LEU A 38 9.99 2.54 7.96
CA LEU A 38 9.37 3.61 7.18
C LEU A 38 7.86 3.35 7.05
N MET A 39 7.06 4.38 7.30
CA MET A 39 5.62 4.37 7.04
C MET A 39 5.32 5.15 5.76
N MET A 40 4.60 4.53 4.82
CA MET A 40 4.11 5.18 3.60
C MET A 40 2.63 5.50 3.77
N GLY A 41 2.25 6.78 3.62
CA GLY A 41 0.85 7.21 3.63
C GLY A 41 0.21 7.13 2.25
N GLU A 42 -0.77 6.26 2.09
CA GLU A 42 -1.53 6.00 0.86
C GLU A 42 -3.02 5.85 1.17
N ASP A 43 -3.81 6.92 1.06
CA ASP A 43 -5.25 6.86 1.34
C ASP A 43 -6.03 6.32 0.13
N ILE A 44 -6.09 5.00 0.01
CA ILE A 44 -6.76 4.29 -1.09
C ILE A 44 -8.15 3.75 -0.74
N CYS A 45 -8.54 3.80 0.54
CA CYS A 45 -9.85 3.36 1.01
C CYS A 45 -10.59 4.48 1.74
N GLY A 46 -11.90 4.51 1.58
CA GLY A 46 -12.83 5.28 2.40
C GLY A 46 -13.70 4.35 3.25
N SER A 47 -14.69 4.92 3.95
CA SER A 47 -15.60 4.14 4.81
C SER A 47 -16.42 3.08 4.06
N SER A 48 -16.65 3.28 2.76
CA SER A 48 -17.38 2.35 1.88
C SER A 48 -16.50 1.30 1.19
N GLY A 49 -15.18 1.36 1.34
CA GLY A 49 -14.24 0.49 0.63
C GLY A 49 -13.22 1.26 -0.21
N LEU A 50 -12.65 0.57 -1.19
CA LEU A 50 -11.69 1.12 -2.14
C LEU A 50 -12.20 2.35 -2.91
N ILE A 51 -11.34 3.35 -3.07
CA ILE A 51 -11.59 4.57 -3.87
C ILE A 51 -11.42 4.28 -5.37
N PHE A 52 -10.44 3.45 -5.73
CA PHE A 52 -10.18 3.00 -7.10
C PHE A 52 -10.37 1.49 -7.22
N SER A 53 -10.66 1.01 -8.43
CA SER A 53 -10.86 -0.42 -8.65
C SER A 53 -9.58 -1.22 -8.28
N PRO A 54 -9.71 -2.48 -7.84
CA PRO A 54 -8.55 -3.35 -7.61
C PRO A 54 -7.59 -3.42 -8.81
N ASN A 55 -8.12 -3.44 -10.04
CA ASN A 55 -7.31 -3.50 -11.25
C ASN A 55 -6.52 -2.20 -11.46
N PHE A 56 -7.16 -1.04 -11.21
CA PHE A 56 -6.45 0.24 -11.27
C PHE A 56 -5.27 0.26 -10.29
N LEU A 57 -5.46 -0.23 -9.05
CA LEU A 57 -4.36 -0.31 -8.09
C LEU A 57 -3.24 -1.22 -8.55
N ARG A 58 -3.55 -2.39 -9.12
CA ARG A 58 -2.52 -3.31 -9.64
C ARG A 58 -1.74 -2.73 -10.81
N GLU A 59 -2.41 -1.98 -11.69
CA GLU A 59 -1.78 -1.39 -12.86
C GLU A 59 -1.02 -0.10 -12.54
N GLN A 60 -1.60 0.75 -11.68
CA GLN A 60 -1.12 2.12 -11.47
C GLN A 60 -0.44 2.34 -10.13
N ALA A 61 -0.67 1.52 -9.11
CA ALA A 61 -0.13 1.80 -7.78
C ALA A 61 0.90 0.75 -7.35
N LEU A 62 0.57 -0.54 -7.50
CA LEU A 62 1.39 -1.64 -7.02
C LEU A 62 2.84 -1.62 -7.53
N PRO A 63 3.12 -1.41 -8.84
CA PRO A 63 4.50 -1.36 -9.33
C PRO A 63 5.31 -0.22 -8.70
N ARG A 64 4.66 0.92 -8.44
CA ARG A 64 5.24 2.12 -7.83
C ARG A 64 5.53 1.90 -6.34
N TRP A 65 4.58 1.30 -5.62
CA TRP A 65 4.78 0.90 -4.22
C TRP A 65 5.94 -0.09 -4.04
N HIS A 66 6.15 -1.02 -4.98
CA HIS A 66 7.31 -1.92 -4.94
C HIS A 66 8.64 -1.17 -5.03
N LEU A 67 8.76 -0.14 -5.87
CA LEU A 67 10.00 0.66 -5.97
C LEU A 67 10.40 1.26 -4.61
N ILE A 68 9.40 1.69 -3.84
CA ILE A 68 9.61 2.28 -2.53
C ILE A 68 9.85 1.21 -1.47
N MET A 69 8.95 0.22 -1.36
CA MET A 69 9.02 -0.83 -0.36
C MET A 69 10.32 -1.65 -0.48
N ASP A 70 10.69 -2.06 -1.70
CA ASP A 70 11.88 -2.87 -1.92
C ASP A 70 13.15 -2.12 -1.53
N THR A 71 13.22 -0.81 -1.81
CA THR A 71 14.33 0.06 -1.38
C THR A 71 14.53 0.03 0.14
N ILE A 72 13.42 0.08 0.89
CA ILE A 72 13.44 0.02 2.37
C ILE A 72 13.85 -1.38 2.85
N LYS A 73 13.19 -2.42 2.33
CA LYS A 73 13.40 -3.79 2.78
C LYS A 73 14.79 -4.34 2.42
N GLN A 74 15.39 -3.91 1.31
CA GLN A 74 16.76 -4.27 0.92
C GLN A 74 17.82 -3.80 1.92
N LYS A 75 17.54 -2.74 2.71
CA LYS A 75 18.40 -2.30 3.81
C LYS A 75 18.10 -3.01 5.15
N GLY A 76 17.23 -4.01 5.14
CA GLY A 76 16.80 -4.72 6.35
C GLY A 76 15.81 -3.95 7.22
N LEU A 77 15.31 -2.80 6.74
CA LEU A 77 14.30 -2.01 7.43
C LEU A 77 12.90 -2.57 7.17
N LYS A 78 11.95 -2.17 8.00
CA LYS A 78 10.54 -2.54 7.88
C LYS A 78 9.75 -1.51 7.10
N PHE A 79 8.71 -1.97 6.42
CA PHE A 79 7.81 -1.13 5.66
C PHE A 79 6.37 -1.24 6.19
N LEU A 80 5.78 -0.13 6.60
CA LEU A 80 4.39 -0.03 7.09
C LEU A 80 3.55 0.70 6.05
N PHE A 81 2.57 0.01 5.48
CA PHE A 81 1.62 0.62 4.57
C PHE A 81 0.51 1.30 5.37
N HIS A 82 0.15 2.54 5.03
CA HIS A 82 -0.94 3.25 5.67
C HIS A 82 -2.06 3.54 4.69
N THR A 83 -3.30 3.16 5.05
CA THR A 83 -4.55 3.61 4.42
C THR A 83 -5.64 3.60 5.48
N ASP A 84 -6.43 4.66 5.57
CA ASP A 84 -7.65 4.68 6.37
C ASP A 84 -8.78 3.87 5.72
N GLY A 85 -9.96 3.81 6.36
CA GLY A 85 -11.17 3.26 5.77
C GLY A 85 -11.27 1.74 5.78
N LYS A 86 -12.24 1.22 5.02
CA LYS A 86 -12.58 -0.21 4.95
C LYS A 86 -11.74 -0.92 3.91
N TYR A 87 -10.89 -1.87 4.31
CA TYR A 87 -9.93 -2.48 3.39
C TYR A 87 -10.59 -3.30 2.28
N GLY A 88 -11.52 -4.19 2.62
CA GLY A 88 -12.19 -5.04 1.64
C GLY A 88 -11.20 -5.70 0.67
N ALA A 89 -11.34 -5.41 -0.63
CA ALA A 89 -10.47 -5.94 -1.67
C ALA A 89 -9.03 -5.37 -1.68
N ALA A 90 -8.74 -4.30 -0.94
CA ALA A 90 -7.39 -3.76 -0.77
C ALA A 90 -6.50 -4.68 0.08
N LEU A 91 -7.10 -5.41 1.05
CA LEU A 91 -6.34 -6.21 2.01
C LEU A 91 -5.40 -7.24 1.35
N PRO A 92 -5.84 -8.08 0.39
CA PRO A 92 -4.92 -8.98 -0.30
C PRO A 92 -3.89 -8.24 -1.17
N ILE A 93 -4.26 -7.12 -1.81
CA ILE A 93 -3.31 -6.33 -2.61
C ILE A 93 -2.16 -5.83 -1.72
N ILE A 94 -2.47 -5.32 -0.52
CA ILE A 94 -1.47 -4.77 0.40
C ILE A 94 -0.66 -5.87 1.09
N MET A 95 -1.33 -6.87 1.65
CA MET A 95 -0.68 -7.86 2.52
C MET A 95 -0.02 -9.01 1.75
N GLU A 96 -0.51 -9.34 0.56
CA GLU A 96 -0.05 -10.50 -0.22
C GLU A 96 0.69 -10.06 -1.47
N GLU A 97 0.09 -9.22 -2.31
CA GLU A 97 0.68 -8.82 -3.59
C GLU A 97 1.86 -7.85 -3.38
N LEU A 98 1.65 -6.78 -2.60
CA LEU A 98 2.71 -5.88 -2.20
C LEU A 98 3.63 -6.52 -1.14
N ASN A 99 3.08 -7.36 -0.26
CA ASN A 99 3.83 -8.02 0.83
C ASN A 99 4.50 -7.02 1.81
N THR A 100 3.70 -6.04 2.27
CA THR A 100 4.11 -5.11 3.34
C THR A 100 4.42 -5.82 4.66
N ASP A 101 5.27 -5.25 5.51
CA ASP A 101 5.53 -5.81 6.85
C ASP A 101 4.39 -5.50 7.85
N GLY A 102 3.57 -4.48 7.55
CA GLY A 102 2.42 -4.13 8.36
C GLY A 102 1.44 -3.20 7.66
N LEU A 103 0.29 -2.99 8.32
CA LEU A 103 -0.78 -2.11 7.88
C LEU A 103 -1.21 -1.17 9.03
N HIS A 104 -1.43 0.11 8.73
CA HIS A 104 -1.89 1.12 9.68
C HIS A 104 -2.99 2.01 9.07
N PRO A 105 -4.01 2.44 9.82
CA PRO A 105 -4.44 1.89 11.11
C PRO A 105 -5.03 0.48 10.94
N ILE A 106 -5.81 0.02 11.92
CA ILE A 106 -6.90 -0.93 11.70
C ILE A 106 -8.16 -0.18 12.11
N GLU A 107 -8.74 0.58 11.18
CA GLU A 107 -9.83 1.51 11.52
C GLU A 107 -11.09 0.75 11.95
N ARG A 108 -11.60 1.06 13.15
CA ARG A 108 -12.76 0.38 13.74
C ARG A 108 -14.11 1.00 13.38
N ASN A 109 -14.16 2.24 12.89
CA ASN A 109 -15.39 3.05 12.73
C ASN A 109 -16.34 2.48 11.65
N GLY A 110 -16.92 1.30 11.90
CA GLY A 110 -17.71 0.54 10.92
C GLY A 110 -16.90 -0.05 9.76
N CYS A 111 -15.58 0.07 9.79
CA CYS A 111 -14.70 -0.29 8.68
C CYS A 111 -14.17 -1.72 8.80
N ASN A 112 -13.31 -1.98 9.81
CA ASN A 112 -12.56 -3.23 9.91
C ASN A 112 -12.73 -3.91 11.27
N ASN A 113 -12.76 -5.25 11.26
CA ASN A 113 -12.69 -6.09 12.44
C ASN A 113 -11.32 -6.79 12.51
N ILE A 114 -10.52 -6.47 13.53
CA ILE A 114 -9.16 -7.02 13.69
C ILE A 114 -9.14 -8.55 13.83
N PHE A 115 -10.18 -9.16 14.42
CA PHE A 115 -10.24 -10.61 14.60
C PHE A 115 -10.50 -11.31 13.27
N GLU A 116 -11.39 -10.76 12.44
CA GLU A 116 -11.65 -11.27 11.09
C GLU A 116 -10.40 -11.16 10.22
N ILE A 117 -9.73 -10.00 10.23
CA ILE A 117 -8.47 -9.79 9.50
C ILE A 117 -7.42 -10.82 9.93
N ARG A 118 -7.22 -10.99 11.24
CA ARG A 118 -6.25 -11.97 11.77
C ARG A 118 -6.57 -13.39 11.32
N ASN A 119 -7.84 -13.78 11.35
CA ASN A 119 -8.25 -15.12 10.93
C ASN A 119 -8.02 -15.33 9.43
N ASN A 120 -8.41 -14.37 8.59
CA ASN A 120 -8.20 -14.41 7.15
C ASN A 120 -6.71 -14.55 6.79
N LEU A 121 -5.84 -13.80 7.46
CA LEU A 121 -4.39 -13.86 7.22
C LEU A 121 -3.76 -15.17 7.71
N LYS A 122 -4.25 -15.76 8.81
CA LYS A 122 -3.77 -17.06 9.30
C LYS A 122 -4.16 -18.20 8.36
N THR A 123 -5.43 -18.28 7.96
CA THR A 123 -5.93 -19.34 7.08
C THR A 123 -5.17 -19.37 5.76
N ARG A 124 -4.78 -18.20 5.24
CA ARG A 124 -4.07 -18.09 3.97
C ARG A 124 -2.59 -18.52 4.06
N LYS A 125 -1.90 -18.25 5.17
CA LYS A 125 -0.51 -18.72 5.36
C LYS A 125 -0.38 -20.25 5.41
N VAL A 126 -1.42 -20.95 5.90
CA VAL A 126 -1.43 -22.42 5.98
C VAL A 126 -1.59 -23.10 4.62
N GLN A 127 -2.05 -22.38 3.58
CA GLN A 127 -2.24 -22.98 2.25
C GLN A 127 -0.98 -22.99 1.36
N TYR A 128 0.12 -22.38 1.81
CA TYR A 128 1.38 -22.27 1.06
C TYR A 128 2.55 -23.03 1.74
N GLU A 129 2.24 -23.87 2.74
CA GLU A 129 3.15 -24.87 3.33
C GLU A 129 2.74 -26.28 2.89
#